data_AF-A0A948NDQ4-F1
#
_entry.id   AF-A0A948NDQ4-F1
#
_cell.length_a   1.000
_cell.length_b   1.000
_cell.length_c   1.000
_cell.angle_alpha   90.00
_cell.angle_beta   90.00
_cell.angle_gamma   90.00
#
_symmetry.space_group_name_H-M   'P 1'
#
loop_
_entity.id
_entity.type
_entity.pdbx_description
1 polymer ?
#
loop_
_entity_poly.entity_id
_entity_poly.type
_entity_poly.pdbx_seq_one_letter_code
_entity_poly.pdbx_strand_id
1 'polypeptide(L)'
;ELALYFDDILDAIERQWSMLDTAKEMIEALQDTHESWLTHKTNAVVRILTVFSVTMLPLTVITGFFGMNVTLPYQQHQQAFLWLMFGMITLLVGLIAYFAKKGWL
;
A
#
# COMPACT_ATOMS: atom_id res chain seq x y z
N GLU A 1 -48.77 -25.88 35.91
CA GLU A 1 -48.73 -26.09 34.44
C GLU A 1 -48.42 -24.79 33.69
N LEU A 2 -49.19 -23.69 33.82
CA LEU A 2 -48.86 -22.42 33.12
C LEU A 2 -47.47 -21.84 33.46
N ALA A 3 -47.03 -21.94 34.72
CA ALA A 3 -45.73 -21.39 35.14
C ALA A 3 -44.55 -22.08 34.42
N LEU A 4 -44.59 -23.41 34.27
CA LEU A 4 -43.60 -24.19 33.53
C LEU A 4 -43.57 -23.81 32.05
N TYR A 5 -44.75 -23.60 31.44
CA TYR A 5 -44.84 -23.17 30.05
C TYR A 5 -44.21 -21.79 29.81
N PHE A 6 -44.37 -20.85 30.75
CA PHE A 6 -43.72 -19.54 30.65
C PHE A 6 -42.20 -19.61 30.88
N ASP A 7 -41.75 -20.49 31.76
CA ASP A 7 -40.33 -20.75 32.02
C ASP A 7 -39.62 -21.27 30.76
N ASP A 8 -40.20 -22.28 30.10
CA ASP A 8 -39.68 -22.83 28.84
C ASP A 8 -39.59 -21.76 27.72
N ILE A 9 -40.55 -20.84 27.67
CA ILE A 9 -40.53 -19.72 26.70
C ILE A 9 -39.41 -18.73 27.04
N LEU A 10 -39.22 -18.40 28.31
CA LEU A 10 -38.16 -17.50 28.74
C LEU A 10 -36.78 -18.10 28.41
N ASP A 11 -36.57 -19.38 28.70
CA ASP A 11 -35.34 -20.11 28.32
C ASP A 11 -35.08 -20.07 26.81
N ALA A 12 -36.13 -20.26 26.01
CA ALA A 12 -36.03 -20.19 24.55
C ALA A 12 -35.65 -18.78 24.07
N ILE A 13 -36.23 -17.73 24.69
CA ILE A 13 -35.91 -16.34 24.38
C ILE A 13 -34.47 -16.01 24.78
N GLU A 14 -34.02 -16.42 25.96
CA GLU A 14 -32.64 -16.20 26.41
C GLU A 14 -31.63 -16.89 25.50
N ARG A 15 -31.91 -18.12 25.10
CA ARG A 15 -31.08 -18.85 24.15
C ARG A 15 -31.02 -18.14 22.79
N GLN A 16 -32.16 -17.65 22.30
CA GLN A 16 -32.21 -16.90 21.04
C GLN A 16 -31.45 -15.58 21.16
N TRP A 17 -31.56 -14.90 22.29
CA TRP A 17 -30.85 -13.66 22.56
C TRP A 17 -29.34 -13.87 22.59
N SER A 18 -28.86 -14.91 23.28
CA SER A 18 -27.45 -15.29 23.28
C SER A 18 -26.93 -15.62 21.88
N MET A 19 -27.71 -16.33 21.05
CA MET A 19 -27.34 -16.58 19.66
C MET A 19 -27.24 -15.30 18.83
N LEU A 20 -28.16 -14.34 19.04
CA LEU A 20 -28.12 -13.04 18.36
C LEU A 20 -26.91 -12.21 18.79
N ASP A 21 -26.56 -12.24 20.07
CA ASP A 21 -25.42 -11.52 20.62
C ASP A 21 -24.10 -12.09 20.04
N THR A 22 -23.93 -13.41 20.05
CA THR A 22 -22.79 -14.06 19.39
C THR A 22 -22.75 -13.77 17.88
N ALA A 23 -23.90 -13.76 17.20
CA ALA A 23 -23.96 -13.40 15.78
C ALA A 23 -23.52 -11.95 15.53
N LYS A 24 -23.90 -11.02 16.41
CA LYS A 24 -23.48 -9.63 16.36
C LYS A 24 -21.96 -9.51 16.56
N GLU A 25 -21.39 -10.16 17.58
CA GLU A 25 -19.94 -10.17 17.82
C GLU A 25 -19.17 -10.71 16.62
N MET A 26 -19.66 -11.77 15.97
CA MET A 26 -19.05 -12.30 14.76
C MET A 26 -19.09 -11.33 13.58
N ILE A 27 -20.19 -10.59 13.42
CA ILE A 27 -20.33 -9.57 12.37
C ILE A 27 -19.35 -8.41 12.62
N GLU A 28 -19.23 -7.96 13.86
CA GLU A 28 -18.28 -6.90 14.25
C GLU A 28 -16.83 -7.34 13.98
N ALA A 29 -16.46 -8.56 14.39
CA ALA A 29 -15.14 -9.11 14.09
C ALA A 29 -14.85 -9.25 12.59
N LEU A 30 -15.88 -9.61 11.79
CA LEU A 30 -15.76 -9.69 10.34
C LEU A 30 -15.60 -8.30 9.72
N GLN A 31 -16.33 -7.30 10.22
CA GLN A 31 -16.20 -5.91 9.79
C GLN A 31 -14.79 -5.38 10.07
N ASP A 32 -14.26 -5.61 11.26
CA ASP A 32 -12.88 -5.22 11.62
C ASP A 32 -11.85 -5.89 10.71
N THR A 33 -12.05 -7.17 10.40
CA THR A 33 -11.21 -7.91 9.46
C THR A 33 -11.30 -7.33 8.04
N HIS A 34 -12.49 -6.95 7.60
CA HIS A 34 -12.72 -6.35 6.30
C HIS A 34 -12.04 -4.98 6.17
N GLU A 35 -12.17 -4.13 7.19
CA GLU A 35 -11.50 -2.83 7.27
C GLU A 35 -9.98 -2.97 7.27
N SER A 36 -9.45 -3.94 8.02
CA SER A 36 -8.02 -4.27 8.01
C SER A 36 -7.56 -4.70 6.61
N TRP A 37 -8.31 -5.58 5.94
CA TRP A 37 -7.99 -6.01 4.59
C TRP A 37 -8.04 -4.86 3.56
N LEU A 38 -9.03 -3.97 3.67
CA LEU A 38 -9.14 -2.78 2.82
C LEU A 38 -7.96 -1.83 3.05
N THR A 39 -7.56 -1.64 4.30
CA THR A 39 -6.39 -0.85 4.68
C THR A 39 -5.11 -1.48 4.11
N HIS A 40 -4.95 -2.80 4.19
CA HIS A 40 -3.82 -3.51 3.60
C HIS A 40 -3.74 -3.31 2.08
N LYS A 41 -4.88 -3.38 1.37
CA LYS A 41 -4.94 -3.11 -0.07
C LYS A 41 -4.57 -1.66 -0.40
N THR A 42 -5.14 -0.70 0.33
CA THR A 42 -4.86 0.72 0.14
C THR A 42 -3.38 1.01 0.36
N ASN A 43 -2.79 0.47 1.43
CA ASN A 43 -1.36 0.60 1.72
C ASN A 43 -0.48 -0.01 0.63
N ALA A 44 -0.89 -1.14 0.02
CA ALA A 44 -0.17 -1.72 -1.10
C ALA A 44 -0.19 -0.79 -2.33
N VAL A 45 -1.34 -0.19 -2.66
CA VAL A 45 -1.45 0.77 -3.77
C VAL A 45 -0.59 2.01 -3.51
N VAL A 46 -0.68 2.62 -2.32
CA VAL A 46 0.13 3.80 -1.95
C VAL A 46 1.63 3.48 -1.99
N ARG A 47 2.02 2.28 -1.57
CA ARG A 47 3.41 1.82 -1.63
C ARG A 47 3.91 1.76 -3.07
N ILE A 48 3.13 1.20 -4.00
CA ILE A 48 3.49 1.15 -5.42
C ILE A 48 3.65 2.56 -5.99
N LEU A 49 2.70 3.45 -5.71
CA LEU A 49 2.76 4.85 -6.14
C LEU A 49 3.98 5.58 -5.58
N THR A 50 4.34 5.31 -4.33
CA THR A 50 5.53 5.89 -3.67
C THR A 50 6.82 5.41 -4.32
N VAL A 51 6.95 4.09 -4.57
CA VAL A 51 8.12 3.52 -5.25
C VAL A 51 8.28 4.13 -6.64
N PHE A 52 7.19 4.24 -7.40
CA PHE A 52 7.20 4.89 -8.71
C PHE A 52 7.64 6.36 -8.62
N SER A 53 7.07 7.12 -7.68
CA SER A 53 7.35 8.55 -7.51
C SER A 53 8.79 8.82 -7.07
N VAL A 54 9.31 8.07 -6.09
CA VAL A 54 10.68 8.20 -5.58
C VAL A 54 11.70 7.79 -6.65
N THR A 55 11.37 6.83 -7.51
CA THR A 55 12.24 6.44 -8.63
C THR A 55 12.25 7.51 -9.73
N MET A 56 11.10 8.14 -10.02
CA MET A 56 11.00 9.18 -11.05
C MET A 56 11.63 10.50 -10.63
N LEU A 57 11.53 10.92 -9.37
CA LEU A 57 12.03 12.22 -8.88
C LEU A 57 13.49 12.54 -9.28
N PRO A 58 14.50 11.70 -8.97
CA PRO A 58 15.88 12.01 -9.34
C PRO A 58 16.10 11.98 -10.85
N LEU A 59 15.39 11.11 -11.58
CA LEU A 59 15.44 11.09 -13.04
C LEU A 59 14.91 12.40 -13.62
N THR A 60 13.77 12.89 -13.13
CA THR A 60 13.18 14.17 -13.55
C THR A 60 14.09 15.35 -13.25
N VAL A 61 14.80 15.34 -12.11
CA VAL A 61 15.80 16.38 -11.78
C VAL A 61 16.95 16.36 -12.77
N ILE A 62 17.48 15.18 -13.10
CA ILE A 62 18.57 15.05 -14.08
C ILE A 62 18.11 15.51 -15.46
N THR A 63 16.97 15.03 -15.95
CA THR A 63 16.43 15.45 -17.26
C THR A 63 16.05 16.92 -17.29
N GLY A 64 15.56 17.46 -16.17
CA GLY A 64 15.20 18.87 -16.05
C GLY A 64 16.43 19.77 -16.14
N PHE A 65 17.52 19.41 -15.46
CA PHE A 65 18.78 20.16 -15.51
C PHE A 65 19.42 20.11 -16.89
N PHE A 66 19.43 18.94 -17.54
CA PHE A 66 19.98 18.78 -18.89
C PHE A 66 19.04 19.24 -20.02
N GLY A 67 17.76 19.43 -19.73
CA GLY A 67 16.78 20.03 -20.63
C GLY A 67 16.79 21.56 -20.63
N MET A 68 17.59 22.20 -19.76
CA MET A 68 17.76 23.65 -19.77
C MET A 68 18.53 24.05 -21.04
N ASN A 69 18.06 25.07 -21.76
CA ASN A 69 18.75 25.65 -22.93
C ASN A 69 19.97 26.51 -22.51
N VAL A 70 20.75 26.03 -21.56
CA VAL A 70 21.94 26.70 -21.02
C VAL A 70 23.14 25.81 -21.32
N THR A 71 24.24 26.40 -21.78
CA THR A 71 25.50 25.68 -22.01
C THR A 71 26.02 25.11 -20.69
N LEU A 72 25.92 23.79 -20.56
CA LEU A 72 26.38 23.07 -19.37
C LEU A 72 27.89 22.80 -19.45
N PRO A 73 28.62 22.89 -18.32
CA PRO A 73 29.98 22.37 -18.26
C PRO A 73 29.96 20.87 -18.62
N TYR A 74 30.84 20.43 -19.54
CA TYR A 74 30.90 19.09 -20.17
C TYR A 74 29.94 18.80 -21.35
N GLN A 75 29.12 19.75 -21.81
CA GLN A 75 28.19 19.51 -22.93
C GLN A 75 28.88 19.22 -24.28
N GLN A 76 30.11 19.69 -24.48
CA GLN A 76 30.89 19.46 -25.72
C GLN A 76 31.64 18.12 -25.74
N HIS A 77 31.66 17.36 -24.64
CA HIS A 77 32.31 16.06 -24.62
C HIS A 77 31.42 15.01 -25.30
N GLN A 78 31.91 14.40 -26.39
CA GLN A 78 31.17 13.40 -27.16
C GLN A 78 30.69 12.19 -26.33
N GLN A 79 31.34 11.92 -25.19
CA GLN A 79 30.99 10.83 -24.28
C GLN A 79 30.12 11.26 -23.08
N ALA A 80 29.91 12.56 -22.85
CA ALA A 80 29.18 13.04 -21.67
C ALA A 80 27.73 12.51 -21.63
N PHE A 81 27.09 12.41 -22.79
CA PHE A 81 25.76 11.82 -22.93
C PHE A 81 25.72 10.34 -22.52
N LEU A 82 26.72 9.55 -22.94
CA LEU A 82 26.80 8.12 -22.60
C LEU A 82 27.02 7.89 -21.10
N TRP A 83 27.91 8.66 -20.48
CA TRP A 83 28.16 8.59 -19.03
C TRP A 83 26.92 8.96 -18.22
N LEU A 84 26.19 9.99 -18.64
CA LEU A 84 24.96 10.42 -17.97
C LEU A 84 23.86 9.37 -18.09
N MET A 85 23.64 8.83 -19.30
CA MET A 85 22.67 7.77 -19.52
C MET A 85 22.99 6.53 -18.68
N PHE A 86 24.27 6.14 -18.61
CA PHE A 86 24.71 5.03 -17.76
C PHE A 86 24.48 5.32 -16.27
N GLY A 87 24.75 6.55 -15.82
CA GLY A 87 24.47 7.00 -14.45
C GLY A 87 22.99 6.93 -14.10
N MET A 88 22.10 7.39 -14.99
CA MET A 88 20.64 7.33 -14.80
C MET A 88 20.13 5.89 -14.72
N ILE A 89 20.60 5.00 -15.61
CA ILE A 89 20.22 3.58 -15.60
C ILE A 89 20.72 2.92 -14.30
N THR A 90 21.96 3.18 -13.91
CA THR A 90 22.55 2.62 -12.69
C THR A 90 21.78 3.09 -11.45
N LEU A 91 21.40 4.37 -11.39
CA LEU A 91 20.59 4.92 -10.31
C LEU A 91 19.19 4.28 -10.25
N LEU A 92 18.53 4.14 -11.40
CA LEU A 92 17.21 3.52 -11.50
C LEU A 92 17.25 2.06 -11.04
N VAL A 93 18.19 1.27 -11.55
CA VAL A 93 18.38 -0.13 -11.16
C VAL A 93 18.74 -0.23 -9.66
N GLY A 94 19.59 0.66 -9.16
CA GLY A 94 19.98 0.71 -7.75
C GLY A 94 18.80 0.99 -6.82
N LEU A 95 17.93 1.93 -7.17
CA LEU A 95 16.72 2.25 -6.41
C LEU A 95 15.71 1.10 -6.44
N ILE A 96 15.46 0.51 -7.61
CA ILE A 96 14.56 -0.64 -7.75
C ILE A 96 15.09 -1.83 -6.94
N ALA A 97 16.38 -2.14 -7.02
CA ALA A 97 17.01 -3.22 -6.25
C ALA A 97 16.94 -2.95 -4.74
N TYR A 98 17.13 -1.71 -4.31
CA TYR A 98 16.97 -1.32 -2.91
C TYR A 98 15.52 -1.54 -2.42
N PHE A 99 14.52 -1.11 -3.18
CA PHE A 99 13.11 -1.30 -2.82
C PHE A 99 12.68 -2.78 -2.85
N ALA A 100 13.16 -3.56 -3.82
CA ALA A 100 12.94 -5.00 -3.89
C ALA A 100 13.54 -5.72 -2.66
N LYS A 101 14.79 -5.40 -2.29
CA LYS A 101 15.44 -5.99 -1.11
C LYS A 101 14.70 -5.65 0.19
N LYS A 102 14.07 -4.48 0.26
CA LYS A 102 13.32 -4.03 1.44
C LYS A 102 11.93 -4.67 1.56
N GLY A 103 11.51 -5.48 0.58
CA GLY A 103 10.17 -6.08 0.53
C GLY A 103 9.07 -5.06 0.25
N TRP A 104 9.42 -3.95 -0.41
CA TRP A 104 8.46 -2.91 -0.80
C TRP A 104 7.89 -3.15 -2.20
N LEU A 105 8.53 -4.04 -2.96
CA LEU A 105 8.18 -4.49 -4.30
C LEU A 105 7.85 -5.99 -4.24
#